data_AF-A0A2S8BPG0-F1
#
_entry.id   AF-A0A2S8BPG0-F1
#
_cell.length_a   1.000
_cell.length_b   1.000
_cell.length_c   1.000
_cell.angle_alpha   90.00
_cell.angle_beta   90.00
_cell.angle_gamma   90.00
#
_symmetry.space_group_name_H-M   'P 1'
#
loop_
_entity.id
_entity.type
_entity.pdbx_description
1 polymer ?
#
loop_
_entity_poly.entity_id
_entity_poly.type
_entity_poly.pdbx_seq_one_letter_code
_entity_poly.pdbx_strand_id
1 'polypeptide(L)' 'MKPNPDIQPPSSGTPPVRELAEIPAVEVITRSAVMLMSAAAEKLGLSAEDPDASPHRDLDEARRLITALAGW' A
#
# COMPACT_ATOMS: atom_id res chain seq x y z
N MET A 1 -30.67 -35.79 19.26
CA MET A 1 -29.91 -34.55 19.03
C MET A 1 -29.98 -34.23 17.54
N LYS A 2 -30.71 -33.21 17.11
CA LYS A 2 -30.73 -32.80 15.68
C LYS A 2 -29.47 -31.95 15.40
N PRO A 3 -28.78 -32.13 14.26
CA PRO A 3 -27.61 -31.32 13.91
C PRO A 3 -27.97 -29.83 13.85
N ASN A 4 -27.09 -28.98 14.40
CA ASN A 4 -27.25 -27.53 14.43
C ASN A 4 -27.10 -26.96 13.00
N PRO A 5 -28.08 -26.22 12.46
CA PRO A 5 -28.02 -25.68 11.09
C PRO A 5 -27.04 -24.51 10.91
N ASP A 6 -26.45 -23.98 11.99
CA ASP A 6 -25.66 -22.75 11.97
C ASP A 6 -24.15 -22.94 11.75
N ILE A 7 -23.68 -24.15 11.44
CA ILE A 7 -22.27 -24.36 11.06
C ILE A 7 -22.14 -24.16 9.55
N GLN A 8 -22.17 -22.90 9.11
CA GLN A 8 -21.67 -22.57 7.77
C GLN A 8 -20.15 -22.74 7.77
N PRO A 9 -19.57 -23.48 6.80
CA PRO A 9 -18.12 -23.55 6.65
C PRO A 9 -17.57 -22.13 6.40
N PRO A 10 -16.33 -21.83 6.82
CA PRO A 10 -15.72 -20.55 6.48
C PRO A 10 -15.73 -20.41 4.96
N SER A 11 -16.38 -19.36 4.45
CA SER A 11 -16.26 -18.99 3.03
C SER A 11 -14.77 -18.97 2.69
N SER A 12 -14.35 -19.76 1.71
CA SER A 12 -12.97 -19.77 1.22
C SER A 12 -12.61 -18.34 0.80
N GLY A 13 -11.91 -17.63 1.68
CA GLY A 13 -11.82 -16.17 1.75
C GLY A 13 -10.93 -15.56 0.69
N THR A 14 -11.21 -15.83 -0.59
CA THR A 14 -10.64 -15.06 -1.68
C THR A 14 -11.41 -13.74 -1.75
N PRO A 15 -10.77 -12.58 -1.52
CA PRO A 15 -11.44 -11.31 -1.68
C PRO A 15 -11.99 -11.21 -3.12
N PRO A 16 -13.18 -10.61 -3.30
CA PRO A 16 -13.77 -10.49 -4.63
C PRO A 16 -12.84 -9.71 -5.55
N VAL A 17 -12.42 -10.36 -6.64
CA VAL A 17 -11.60 -9.73 -7.69
C VAL A 17 -12.52 -8.86 -8.55
N ARG A 18 -12.16 -7.58 -8.72
CA ARG A 18 -12.87 -6.63 -9.58
C ARG A 18 -12.09 -6.42 -10.88
N GLU A 19 -12.78 -6.28 -12.00
CA GLU A 19 -12.18 -5.96 -13.28
C GLU A 19 -11.57 -4.56 -13.26
N LEU A 20 -10.29 -4.43 -13.64
CA LEU A 20 -9.58 -3.16 -13.55
C LEU A 20 -10.20 -2.06 -14.42
N ALA A 21 -10.80 -2.45 -15.56
CA ALA A 21 -11.49 -1.53 -16.47
C ALA A 21 -12.73 -0.86 -15.84
N GLU A 22 -13.30 -1.44 -14.78
CA GLU A 22 -14.47 -0.92 -14.07
C GLU A 22 -14.10 -0.03 -12.88
N ILE A 23 -12.81 0.03 -12.53
CA ILE A 23 -12.33 0.80 -11.38
C ILE A 23 -11.96 2.21 -11.84
N PRO A 24 -12.43 3.27 -11.15
CA PRO A 24 -12.00 4.63 -11.46
C PRO A 24 -10.47 4.76 -11.38
N ALA A 25 -9.87 5.35 -12.41
CA ALA A 25 -8.40 5.50 -12.47
C ALA A 25 -7.83 6.20 -11.23
N VAL A 26 -8.55 7.17 -10.67
CA VAL A 26 -8.17 7.88 -9.44
C VAL A 26 -8.03 6.94 -8.23
N GLU A 27 -8.86 5.90 -8.11
CA GLU A 27 -8.76 4.92 -7.02
C GLU A 27 -7.46 4.11 -7.14
N VAL A 28 -7.11 3.70 -8.36
CA VAL A 28 -5.88 2.93 -8.63
C VAL A 28 -4.66 3.79 -8.37
N ILE A 29 -4.63 5.00 -8.94
CA ILE A 29 -3.51 5.94 -8.82
C ILE A 29 -3.23 6.28 -7.36
N THR A 30 -4.27 6.60 -6.59
CA THR A 30 -4.10 6.97 -5.16
C THR A 30 -3.57 5.82 -4.33
N ARG A 31 -4.05 4.59 -4.55
CA ARG A 31 -3.51 3.40 -3.87
C ARG A 31 -2.07 3.11 -4.27
N SER A 32 -1.77 3.14 -5.56
CA SER A 32 -0.41 2.95 -6.06
C SER A 32 0.54 4.01 -5.53
N ALA A 33 0.12 5.27 -5.45
CA ALA A 33 0.93 6.35 -4.89
C ALA A 33 1.32 6.07 -3.44
N VAL A 34 0.38 5.61 -2.60
CA VAL A 34 0.70 5.23 -1.21
C VAL A 34 1.72 4.09 -1.17
N MET A 35 1.53 3.04 -1.96
CA MET A 35 2.47 1.90 -2.00
C MET A 35 3.87 2.34 -2.45
N LEU A 36 3.96 3.19 -3.47
CA LEU A 36 5.23 3.74 -3.97
C LEU A 36 5.90 4.66 -2.94
N MET A 37 5.14 5.50 -2.25
CA MET A 37 5.66 6.36 -1.17
C MET A 37 6.17 5.53 0.01
N SER A 38 5.47 4.47 0.40
CA SER A 38 5.94 3.56 1.45
C SER A 38 7.24 2.86 1.05
N ALA A 39 7.31 2.32 -0.18
CA ALA A 39 8.54 1.71 -0.68
C ALA A 39 9.72 2.70 -0.75
N ALA A 40 9.44 3.95 -1.15
CA ALA A 40 10.42 5.02 -1.13
C ALA A 40 10.91 5.32 0.30
N ALA A 41 9.98 5.45 1.27
CA ALA A 41 10.32 5.72 2.66
C ALA A 41 11.26 4.65 3.25
N GLU A 42 11.00 3.37 2.94
CA GLU A 42 11.88 2.26 3.32
C GLU A 42 13.29 2.41 2.71
N LYS A 43 13.36 2.62 1.39
CA LYS A 43 14.63 2.75 0.68
C LYS A 43 15.45 3.94 1.18
N LEU A 44 14.78 5.03 1.51
CA LEU A 44 15.39 6.29 1.96
C LEU A 44 15.63 6.33 3.47
N GLY A 45 15.45 5.20 4.17
CA GLY A 45 15.69 5.11 5.61
C GLY A 45 14.75 5.96 6.46
N LEU A 46 13.66 6.48 5.89
CA LEU A 46 12.68 7.34 6.56
C LEU A 46 11.66 6.53 7.39
N SER A 47 11.56 5.23 7.14
CA SER A 47 10.72 4.29 7.89
C SER A 47 11.36 3.80 9.20
N ALA A 48 12.64 4.11 9.45
CA ALA A 48 13.36 3.66 10.63
C ALA A 48 12.77 4.26 11.92
N GLU A 49 12.93 3.57 13.06
CA GLU A 49 12.50 4.09 14.38
C GLU A 49 13.21 5.41 14.72
N ASP A 50 14.50 5.52 14.37
CA ASP A 50 15.26 6.76 14.36
C ASP A 50 15.73 7.07 12.92
N PRO A 51 14.95 7.88 12.17
CA PRO A 51 15.32 8.28 10.83
C PRO A 51 16.59 9.13 10.79
N ASP A 52 16.93 9.89 11.84
CA ASP A 52 18.12 10.76 11.86
C ASP A 52 19.41 9.95 11.96
N ALA A 53 19.36 8.79 12.62
CA ALA A 53 20.48 7.85 12.72
C ALA A 53 20.53 6.82 11.58
N SER A 54 19.58 6.86 10.64
CA SER A 54 19.50 5.84 9.58
C SER A 54 20.65 5.99 8.57
N PRO A 55 21.44 4.92 8.32
CA PRO A 55 22.52 4.94 7.32
C PRO A 55 22.00 5.06 5.88
N HIS A 56 20.70 4.87 5.67
CA HIS A 56 20.04 4.97 4.36
C HIS A 56 19.32 6.31 4.17
N ARG A 57 19.45 7.26 5.10
CA ARG A 57 18.79 8.56 5.03
C ARG A 57 19.26 9.39 3.83
N ASP A 58 18.32 9.63 2.92
CA ASP A 58 18.54 10.50 1.77
C ASP A 58 17.34 11.45 1.56
N LEU A 59 17.51 12.71 1.99
CA LEU A 59 16.45 13.73 1.91
C LEU A 59 16.34 14.36 0.52
N ASP A 60 17.39 14.34 -0.28
CA ASP A 60 17.36 14.92 -1.62
C ASP A 60 16.64 13.99 -2.59
N GLU A 61 16.88 12.69 -2.49
CA GLU A 61 16.12 11.70 -3.26
C GLU A 61 14.66 11.62 -2.79
N ALA A 62 14.38 11.76 -1.48
CA ALA A 62 13.01 11.88 -0.97
C ALA A 62 12.24 13.02 -1.65
N ARG A 63 12.86 14.20 -1.75
CA ARG A 63 12.27 15.38 -2.38
C ARG A 63 11.96 15.13 -3.86
N ARG A 64 12.89 14.52 -4.59
CA ARG A 64 12.71 14.18 -6.02
C ARG A 64 11.55 13.22 -6.23
N LEU A 65 11.45 12.17 -5.42
CA LEU A 65 10.37 11.19 -5.51
C LEU A 65 9.00 11.81 -5.21
N ILE A 66 8.89 12.67 -4.19
CA ILE A 66 7.64 13.38 -3.88
C ILE A 66 7.21 14.27 -5.05
N THR A 67 8.14 15.05 -5.62
CA THR A 67 7.85 15.92 -6.76
C THR A 67 7.38 15.12 -7.99
N ALA A 68 8.07 14.02 -8.30
CA ALA A 68 7.69 13.16 -9.42
C ALA A 68 6.31 12.50 -9.23
N LEU A 69 5.97 12.06 -8.01
CA LEU A 69 4.67 11.47 -7.69
C LEU A 69 3.54 12.50 -7.63
N ALA A 70 3.85 13.75 -7.29
CA ALA A 70 2.90 14.86 -7.30
C ALA A 70 2.61 15.41 -8.71
N GLY A 71 3.33 14.95 -9.74
CA GLY A 71 3.13 15.34 -11.13
C GLY A 71 3.65 16.74 -11.47
N TRP A 72 4.73 17.18 -10.83
CA TRP A 72 5.31 18.51 -10.98
C TRP A 72 6.75 18.48 -11.50
#